data_AF-R1E7A1-F1
#
_entry.id   AF-R1E7A1-F1
#
_cell.length_a   1.000
_cell.length_b   1.000
_cell.length_c   1.000
_cell.angle_alpha   90.00
_cell.angle_beta   90.00
_cell.angle_gamma   90.00
#
_symmetry.space_group_name_H-M   'P 1'
#
loop_
_entity.id
_entity.type
_entity.pdbx_description
1 polymer ?
#
loop_
_entity_poly.entity_id
_entity_poly.type
_entity_poly.pdbx_seq_one_letter_code
_entity_poly.pdbx_strand_id
1 'polypeptide(L)'
;MAEAEAEEAAVEAASEAAEAAEAAEAAEAAAEAVVEAVEATAGGEVGDRPLNQPLADKSGEQRTHAGRGAFPSDAAAAATAAAATAAEANRQSASAPSFAARAAEEEEEEAAEEEEEEEVEEEEEEAAEEEEAAEEEAEEAEAEAEEAEAEEAAEEAEAEARRVAEEEAAAAAAQAEADEAALREDEAAAAAAERRAAAEAAEAAEAAAVAAAEAEAAETEAAAAAAAAAATEAAAAAAAEAAAEEEAEAAEYEEGYEEGDFEEGQAEAEAAARAEAEEAEARRVAEEAEERRVAEEAAEAEGEAVAKAVAAEEAAAAEAAAKAAAEAAAAEAAAAEAAAAEAAAAEAAAAEAAAAEAAAAEAAAAEAARVQAEREVAEAAARKAVELAAAEAARAQADRWLRSRRAAEQDPHLHFPYGGVADLRGRDGACYNFFSAPGVSLNVKTEDATFTLHDGKLTVDGSFITEAHLVAGAGVCPPEAPSSKCAGAYKKHFNVSYRASELTEQNAGFTYLRGTCGGGKPFEGGIAFTRRCEDVLVQSHFSSANFSVRGWTFVAEGAIEGSAALYEVATPYETRFAFSRFDAAEQFSSPAVDSGRVETGGAGDASAMD
;
A
#
# COMPACT_ATOMS: atom_id res chain seq x y z
N MET A 1 31.26 22.12 -2.50
CA MET A 1 30.55 21.77 -1.24
C MET A 1 29.10 21.50 -1.53
N ALA A 2 28.32 22.47 -2.04
CA ALA A 2 26.93 22.20 -2.47
C ALA A 2 26.80 21.04 -3.48
N GLU A 3 27.69 20.96 -4.48
CA GLU A 3 27.69 19.86 -5.46
C GLU A 3 28.04 18.50 -4.82
N ALA A 4 28.88 18.48 -3.77
CA ALA A 4 29.24 17.27 -3.05
C ALA A 4 28.12 16.82 -2.08
N GLU A 5 27.41 17.77 -1.46
CA GLU A 5 26.22 17.49 -0.64
C GLU A 5 25.06 16.96 -1.50
N ALA A 6 24.91 17.46 -2.74
CA ALA A 6 23.92 16.94 -3.69
C ALA A 6 24.26 15.51 -4.15
N GLU A 7 25.54 15.21 -4.37
CA GLU A 7 25.99 13.86 -4.72
C GLU A 7 25.78 12.86 -3.57
N GLU A 8 26.06 13.28 -2.33
CA GLU A 8 25.84 12.46 -1.13
C GLU A 8 24.34 12.16 -0.90
N ALA A 9 23.48 13.16 -1.06
CA ALA A 9 22.02 12.98 -0.96
C ALA A 9 21.46 12.06 -2.06
N ALA A 10 22.00 12.12 -3.28
CA ALA A 10 21.60 11.24 -4.38
C ALA A 10 22.00 9.78 -4.12
N VAL A 11 23.17 9.55 -3.52
CA VAL A 11 23.63 8.20 -3.14
C VAL A 11 22.79 7.63 -2.01
N GLU A 12 22.42 8.44 -1.02
CA GLU A 12 21.53 8.03 0.08
C GLU A 12 20.14 7.65 -0.43
N ALA A 13 19.54 8.50 -1.28
CA ALA A 13 18.24 8.21 -1.90
C ALA A 13 18.26 6.94 -2.79
N ALA A 14 19.34 6.70 -3.52
CA ALA A 14 19.50 5.48 -4.31
C ALA A 14 19.64 4.23 -3.44
N SER A 15 20.29 4.34 -2.27
CA SER A 15 20.39 3.26 -1.30
C SER A 15 19.04 2.90 -0.68
N GLU A 16 18.25 3.90 -0.29
CA GLU A 16 16.90 3.68 0.26
C GLU A 16 15.94 3.06 -0.77
N ALA A 17 16.05 3.48 -2.04
CA ALA A 17 15.27 2.90 -3.13
C ALA A 17 15.62 1.42 -3.39
N ALA A 18 16.90 1.06 -3.24
CA ALA A 18 17.35 -0.33 -3.37
C ALA A 18 16.82 -1.23 -2.23
N GLU A 19 16.86 -0.77 -0.98
CA GLU A 19 16.27 -1.50 0.16
C GLU A 19 14.74 -1.68 0.00
N ALA A 20 14.05 -0.66 -0.51
CA ALA A 20 12.60 -0.75 -0.77
C ALA A 20 12.27 -1.78 -1.86
N ALA A 21 13.07 -1.87 -2.91
CA ALA A 21 12.90 -2.86 -3.97
C ALA A 21 13.14 -4.30 -3.46
N GLU A 22 14.17 -4.51 -2.63
CA GLU A 22 14.44 -5.83 -2.01
C GLU A 22 13.31 -6.25 -1.06
N ALA A 23 12.74 -5.31 -0.30
CA ALA A 23 11.58 -5.57 0.55
C ALA A 23 10.31 -5.94 -0.24
N ALA A 24 10.10 -5.33 -1.41
CA ALA A 24 8.98 -5.65 -2.29
C ALA A 24 9.11 -7.06 -2.89
N GLU A 25 10.30 -7.43 -3.37
CA GLU A 25 10.59 -8.78 -3.90
C GLU A 25 10.41 -9.86 -2.81
N ALA A 26 10.84 -9.58 -1.58
CA ALA A 26 10.64 -10.47 -0.44
C ALA A 26 9.15 -10.65 -0.08
N ALA A 27 8.34 -9.60 -0.22
CA ALA A 27 6.89 -9.66 0.02
C ALA A 27 6.16 -10.48 -1.07
N GLU A 28 6.56 -10.34 -2.33
CA GLU A 28 6.02 -11.14 -3.44
C GLU A 28 6.36 -12.63 -3.28
N ALA A 29 7.61 -12.96 -2.94
CA ALA A 29 8.02 -14.33 -2.66
C ALA A 29 7.27 -14.95 -1.47
N ALA A 30 6.98 -14.15 -0.43
CA ALA A 30 6.18 -14.60 0.71
C ALA A 30 4.72 -14.87 0.32
N ALA A 31 4.13 -14.06 -0.57
CA ALA A 31 2.78 -14.28 -1.08
C ALA A 31 2.70 -15.55 -1.93
N GLU A 32 3.68 -15.80 -2.80
CA GLU A 32 3.74 -17.02 -3.62
C GLU A 32 3.87 -18.29 -2.76
N ALA A 33 4.69 -18.24 -1.71
CA ALA A 33 4.83 -19.35 -0.75
C ALA A 33 3.54 -19.67 0.01
N VAL A 34 2.70 -18.66 0.30
CA VAL A 34 1.38 -18.87 0.91
C VAL A 34 0.43 -19.56 -0.06
N VAL A 35 0.43 -19.17 -1.33
CA VAL A 35 -0.39 -19.80 -2.37
C VAL A 35 0.00 -21.28 -2.54
N GLU A 36 1.29 -21.58 -2.63
CA GLU A 36 1.78 -22.96 -2.78
C GLU A 36 1.41 -23.84 -1.56
N ALA A 37 1.45 -23.29 -0.35
CA ALA A 37 1.04 -23.99 0.87
C ALA A 37 -0.48 -24.29 0.91
N VAL A 38 -1.31 -23.39 0.36
CA VAL A 38 -2.76 -23.59 0.24
C VAL A 38 -3.06 -24.69 -0.79
N GLU A 39 -2.38 -24.71 -1.93
CA GLU A 39 -2.57 -25.76 -2.95
C GLU A 39 -2.10 -27.14 -2.47
N ALA A 40 -0.96 -27.20 -1.77
CA ALA A 40 -0.43 -28.45 -1.21
C ALA A 40 -1.35 -29.08 -0.15
N THR A 41 -2.16 -28.26 0.55
CA THR A 41 -3.13 -28.74 1.53
C THR A 41 -4.50 -29.09 0.93
N ALA A 42 -4.84 -28.53 -0.24
CA ALA A 42 -6.04 -28.86 -0.99
C ALA A 42 -5.91 -30.14 -1.84
N GLY A 43 -4.68 -30.52 -2.23
CA GLY A 43 -4.40 -31.63 -3.15
C GLY A 43 -4.37 -33.06 -2.57
N GLY A 44 -4.91 -33.31 -1.38
CA GLY A 44 -4.94 -34.66 -0.79
C GLY A 44 -5.85 -35.61 -1.59
N GLU A 45 -5.29 -36.36 -2.55
CA GLU A 45 -5.96 -37.37 -3.37
C GLU A 45 -6.81 -38.33 -2.53
N VAL A 46 -8.13 -38.16 -2.62
CA VAL A 46 -9.09 -39.17 -2.18
C VAL A 46 -9.05 -40.31 -3.20
N GLY A 47 -8.27 -41.35 -2.88
CA GLY A 47 -8.18 -42.55 -3.69
C GLY A 47 -9.56 -43.19 -3.91
N ASP A 48 -9.99 -43.22 -5.16
CA ASP A 48 -11.18 -43.92 -5.66
C ASP A 48 -11.16 -45.40 -5.21
N ARG A 49 -12.03 -45.74 -4.26
CA ARG A 49 -12.41 -47.12 -3.97
C ARG A 49 -13.63 -47.49 -4.83
N PRO A 50 -13.57 -48.54 -5.66
CA PRO A 50 -14.71 -48.96 -6.45
C PRO A 50 -15.74 -49.67 -5.56
N LEU A 51 -16.92 -49.06 -5.40
CA LEU A 51 -18.06 -49.68 -4.73
C LEU A 51 -19.03 -50.31 -5.75
N ASN A 52 -19.33 -51.58 -5.45
CA ASN A 52 -20.53 -52.35 -5.76
C ASN A 52 -20.75 -52.94 -7.17
N GLN A 53 -20.53 -54.25 -7.21
CA GLN A 53 -21.28 -55.20 -8.04
C GLN A 53 -22.71 -55.37 -7.50
N PRO A 54 -23.73 -55.53 -8.35
CA PRO A 54 -25.09 -55.84 -7.91
C PRO A 54 -25.29 -57.35 -7.72
N LEU A 55 -25.85 -57.71 -6.55
CA LEU A 55 -26.41 -59.01 -6.26
C LEU A 55 -27.71 -59.21 -7.05
N ALA A 56 -27.76 -60.32 -7.78
CA ALA A 56 -28.96 -60.84 -8.41
C ALA A 56 -29.87 -61.50 -7.37
N ASP A 57 -31.17 -61.22 -7.41
CA ASP A 57 -32.19 -62.26 -7.54
C ASP A 57 -33.62 -61.69 -7.71
N LYS A 58 -34.35 -62.29 -8.66
CA LYS A 58 -35.74 -62.81 -8.63
C LYS A 58 -36.82 -61.95 -7.93
N SER A 59 -38.02 -61.75 -8.46
CA SER A 59 -38.85 -62.59 -9.34
C SER A 59 -40.18 -61.87 -9.58
N GLY A 60 -40.71 -61.95 -10.80
CA GLY A 60 -42.16 -61.97 -11.08
C GLY A 60 -42.93 -60.68 -10.76
N GLU A 61 -44.13 -60.42 -11.25
CA GLU A 61 -45.00 -61.08 -12.20
C GLU A 61 -46.21 -60.15 -12.32
N GLN A 62 -46.60 -59.77 -13.55
CA GLN A 62 -47.95 -59.30 -13.92
C GLN A 62 -48.38 -57.93 -13.33
N ARG A 63 -49.20 -57.06 -13.95
CA ARG A 63 -50.14 -57.16 -15.07
C ARG A 63 -50.49 -55.73 -15.52
N THR A 64 -50.92 -55.66 -16.77
CA THR A 64 -51.42 -54.52 -17.55
C THR A 64 -52.76 -53.92 -17.08
N HIS A 65 -52.95 -52.61 -17.29
CA HIS A 65 -54.14 -51.88 -17.84
C HIS A 65 -54.22 -50.47 -17.20
N ALA A 66 -54.04 -49.36 -17.93
CA ALA A 66 -54.94 -48.70 -18.91
C ALA A 66 -56.04 -47.83 -18.28
N GLY A 67 -56.06 -46.53 -18.65
CA GLY A 67 -57.19 -45.58 -18.50
C GLY A 67 -56.78 -44.28 -17.80
N ARG A 68 -56.56 -43.15 -18.48
CA ARG A 68 -57.57 -42.11 -18.86
C ARG A 68 -58.58 -41.85 -17.73
N GLY A 69 -58.85 -40.64 -17.25
CA GLY A 69 -58.43 -39.28 -17.59
C GLY A 69 -59.41 -38.27 -16.95
N ALA A 70 -59.05 -36.98 -16.97
CA ALA A 70 -59.88 -35.77 -16.88
C ALA A 70 -60.94 -35.59 -15.75
N PHE A 71 -60.74 -34.51 -14.95
CA PHE A 71 -61.67 -33.41 -14.51
C PHE A 71 -63.20 -33.64 -14.37
N PRO A 72 -63.98 -32.71 -13.75
CA PRO A 72 -63.80 -31.84 -12.57
C PRO A 72 -65.07 -31.88 -11.65
N SER A 73 -65.23 -30.83 -10.83
CA SER A 73 -66.47 -30.15 -10.39
C SER A 73 -67.07 -30.46 -9.00
N ASP A 74 -67.30 -29.35 -8.30
CA ASP A 74 -68.34 -29.05 -7.32
C ASP A 74 -69.56 -29.97 -7.31
N ALA A 75 -70.06 -30.31 -6.11
CA ALA A 75 -71.44 -30.08 -5.68
C ALA A 75 -71.78 -30.84 -4.39
N ALA A 76 -72.23 -30.06 -3.40
CA ALA A 76 -73.51 -30.18 -2.68
C ALA A 76 -73.93 -31.47 -1.91
N ALA A 77 -74.66 -31.16 -0.83
CA ALA A 77 -75.80 -31.87 -0.20
C ALA A 77 -75.46 -32.44 1.19
N ALA A 78 -76.10 -32.03 2.30
CA ALA A 78 -77.53 -31.92 2.63
C ALA A 78 -78.32 -33.25 2.49
N ALA A 79 -78.56 -33.91 3.62
CA ALA A 79 -79.69 -34.81 3.88
C ALA A 79 -79.79 -35.05 5.42
N THR A 80 -80.82 -34.62 6.17
CA THR A 80 -82.18 -35.22 6.37
C THR A 80 -82.16 -36.71 6.74
N ALA A 81 -82.97 -37.28 7.65
CA ALA A 81 -84.04 -36.82 8.53
C ALA A 81 -84.51 -37.98 9.46
N ALA A 82 -85.14 -37.60 10.59
CA ALA A 82 -86.38 -38.11 11.19
C ALA A 82 -86.63 -39.62 11.45
N ALA A 83 -87.02 -39.95 12.69
CA ALA A 83 -88.14 -40.82 13.13
C ALA A 83 -87.97 -41.17 14.63
N ALA A 84 -88.96 -41.41 15.49
CA ALA A 84 -90.40 -41.23 15.53
C ALA A 84 -90.86 -41.58 16.97
N THR A 85 -91.87 -40.86 17.46
CA THR A 85 -92.63 -41.11 18.69
C THR A 85 -93.49 -42.38 18.65
N ALA A 86 -93.63 -43.12 19.75
CA ALA A 86 -94.89 -43.82 20.14
C ALA A 86 -94.85 -44.50 21.53
N ALA A 87 -96.03 -44.52 22.18
CA ALA A 87 -96.48 -45.28 23.37
C ALA A 87 -96.21 -44.59 24.74
N GLU A 88 -97.10 -44.55 25.74
CA GLU A 88 -98.33 -45.30 26.00
C GLU A 88 -99.19 -44.59 27.06
N ALA A 89 -100.51 -44.74 27.00
CA ALA A 89 -101.45 -44.32 28.05
C ALA A 89 -102.10 -45.56 28.67
N ASN A 90 -101.88 -45.87 29.96
CA ASN A 90 -102.84 -46.65 30.77
C ASN A 90 -102.55 -46.73 32.29
N ARG A 91 -103.60 -46.43 33.07
CA ARG A 91 -104.07 -47.07 34.33
C ARG A 91 -103.19 -47.17 35.59
N GLN A 92 -103.63 -46.41 36.60
CA GLN A 92 -104.26 -46.91 37.84
C GLN A 92 -103.83 -48.31 38.36
N SER A 93 -103.07 -48.38 39.45
CA SER A 93 -103.56 -48.75 40.79
C SER A 93 -102.42 -49.24 41.72
N ALA A 94 -102.56 -48.89 43.00
CA ALA A 94 -102.23 -49.69 44.18
C ALA A 94 -100.94 -49.40 44.99
N SER A 95 -101.23 -49.25 46.28
CA SER A 95 -100.46 -49.58 47.48
C SER A 95 -99.22 -48.76 47.85
N ALA A 96 -99.36 -48.13 49.01
CA ALA A 96 -98.34 -47.43 49.77
C ALA A 96 -97.07 -48.29 50.00
N PRO A 97 -95.87 -47.70 49.84
CA PRO A 97 -94.65 -48.31 50.33
C PRO A 97 -94.61 -48.24 51.86
N SER A 98 -94.36 -49.40 52.48
CA SER A 98 -93.85 -49.48 53.84
C SER A 98 -92.52 -48.73 53.93
N PHE A 99 -92.19 -48.22 55.11
CA PHE A 99 -90.95 -47.52 55.48
C PHE A 99 -89.60 -48.15 55.04
N ALA A 100 -89.59 -49.31 54.38
CA ALA A 100 -88.41 -49.93 53.77
C ALA A 100 -88.18 -49.55 52.29
N ALA A 101 -89.18 -49.06 51.54
CA ALA A 101 -88.98 -48.64 50.14
C ALA A 101 -88.50 -47.19 50.03
N ARG A 102 -88.76 -46.37 51.06
CA ARG A 102 -88.29 -44.98 51.10
C ARG A 102 -86.77 -44.88 51.25
N ALA A 103 -86.15 -45.89 51.84
CA ALA A 103 -84.70 -46.01 51.90
C ALA A 103 -84.09 -46.52 50.58
N ALA A 104 -84.86 -47.21 49.73
CA ALA A 104 -84.40 -47.66 48.42
C ALA A 104 -84.65 -46.60 47.33
N GLU A 105 -85.73 -45.82 47.43
CA GLU A 105 -85.94 -44.64 46.58
C GLU A 105 -84.96 -43.51 46.93
N GLU A 106 -84.62 -43.29 48.21
CA GLU A 106 -83.56 -42.33 48.58
C GLU A 106 -82.18 -42.80 48.05
N GLU A 107 -81.89 -44.11 48.03
CA GLU A 107 -80.62 -44.65 47.51
C GLU A 107 -80.59 -44.68 45.97
N GLU A 108 -81.73 -44.81 45.28
CA GLU A 108 -81.84 -44.73 43.82
C GLU A 108 -81.88 -43.28 43.32
N GLU A 109 -82.43 -42.34 44.10
CA GLU A 109 -82.36 -40.89 43.84
C GLU A 109 -80.95 -40.35 44.09
N GLU A 110 -80.27 -40.78 45.16
CA GLU A 110 -78.87 -40.42 45.43
C GLU A 110 -77.92 -41.02 44.37
N ALA A 111 -78.17 -42.24 43.89
CA ALA A 111 -77.38 -42.83 42.79
C ALA A 111 -77.64 -42.14 41.43
N ALA A 112 -78.86 -41.64 41.20
CA ALA A 112 -79.18 -40.89 39.99
C ALA A 112 -78.62 -39.46 40.03
N GLU A 113 -78.59 -38.83 41.21
CA GLU A 113 -77.90 -37.54 41.43
C GLU A 113 -76.38 -37.71 41.28
N GLU A 114 -75.78 -38.81 41.76
CA GLU A 114 -74.35 -39.11 41.53
C GLU A 114 -74.04 -39.37 40.04
N GLU A 115 -74.89 -40.09 39.29
CA GLU A 115 -74.70 -40.27 37.83
C GLU A 115 -74.85 -38.94 37.06
N GLU A 116 -75.81 -38.07 37.43
CA GLU A 116 -75.94 -36.73 36.81
C GLU A 116 -74.75 -35.82 37.17
N GLU A 117 -74.19 -35.91 38.38
CA GLU A 117 -72.98 -35.17 38.76
C GLU A 117 -71.74 -35.68 38.00
N GLU A 118 -71.59 -37.00 37.81
CA GLU A 118 -70.47 -37.59 37.04
C GLU A 118 -70.57 -37.23 35.54
N GLU A 119 -71.76 -37.25 34.94
CA GLU A 119 -71.95 -36.79 33.55
C GLU A 119 -71.62 -35.30 33.38
N VAL A 120 -71.96 -34.46 34.36
CA VAL A 120 -71.61 -33.02 34.32
C VAL A 120 -70.11 -32.79 34.51
N GLU A 121 -69.44 -33.55 35.39
CA GLU A 121 -67.97 -33.49 35.54
C GLU A 121 -67.25 -33.94 34.26
N GLU A 122 -67.70 -35.01 33.60
CA GLU A 122 -67.14 -35.45 32.31
C GLU A 122 -67.35 -34.40 31.19
N GLU A 123 -68.54 -33.78 31.10
CA GLU A 123 -68.79 -32.69 30.14
C GLU A 123 -67.94 -31.45 30.42
N GLU A 124 -67.69 -31.10 31.70
CA GLU A 124 -66.80 -30.00 32.07
C GLU A 124 -65.32 -30.31 31.76
N GLU A 125 -64.88 -31.56 31.93
CA GLU A 125 -63.51 -32.00 31.58
C GLU A 125 -63.29 -32.00 30.06
N GLU A 126 -64.23 -32.52 29.27
CA GLU A 126 -64.15 -32.50 27.79
C GLU A 126 -64.13 -31.06 27.26
N ALA A 127 -64.96 -30.16 27.83
CA ALA A 127 -64.96 -28.75 27.48
C ALA A 127 -63.63 -28.04 27.83
N ALA A 128 -63.00 -28.41 28.94
CA ALA A 128 -61.70 -27.88 29.34
C ALA A 128 -60.56 -28.38 28.41
N GLU A 129 -60.59 -29.65 28.02
CA GLU A 129 -59.63 -30.20 27.05
C GLU A 129 -59.78 -29.56 25.67
N GLU A 130 -61.02 -29.29 25.21
CA GLU A 130 -61.26 -28.56 23.96
C GLU A 130 -60.77 -27.10 24.03
N GLU A 131 -60.92 -26.42 25.17
CA GLU A 131 -60.41 -25.06 25.36
C GLU A 131 -58.87 -25.02 25.36
N GLU A 132 -58.21 -25.97 26.04
CA GLU A 132 -56.74 -26.10 26.06
C GLU A 132 -56.19 -26.39 24.65
N ALA A 133 -56.82 -27.30 23.91
CA ALA A 133 -56.41 -27.61 22.53
C ALA A 133 -56.58 -26.40 21.59
N ALA A 134 -57.63 -25.60 21.78
CA ALA A 134 -57.85 -24.37 21.00
C ALA A 134 -56.84 -23.26 21.36
N GLU A 135 -56.38 -23.20 22.61
CA GLU A 135 -55.32 -22.29 23.04
C GLU A 135 -53.96 -22.71 22.45
N GLU A 136 -53.64 -24.01 22.43
CA GLU A 136 -52.40 -24.54 21.82
C GLU A 136 -52.37 -24.29 20.29
N GLU A 137 -53.47 -24.55 19.57
CA GLU A 137 -53.55 -24.24 18.13
C GLU A 137 -53.41 -22.73 17.85
N ALA A 138 -53.92 -21.86 18.75
CA ALA A 138 -53.78 -20.42 18.60
C ALA A 138 -52.33 -19.94 18.84
N GLU A 139 -51.62 -20.53 19.81
CA GLU A 139 -50.21 -20.24 20.08
C GLU A 139 -49.32 -20.72 18.92
N GLU A 140 -49.58 -21.92 18.36
CA GLU A 140 -48.86 -22.43 17.19
C GLU A 140 -49.07 -21.51 15.96
N ALA A 141 -50.31 -21.05 15.73
CA ALA A 141 -50.61 -20.12 14.64
C ALA A 141 -49.96 -18.73 14.82
N GLU A 142 -49.83 -18.23 16.06
CA GLU A 142 -49.11 -16.99 16.35
C GLU A 142 -47.60 -17.16 16.11
N ALA A 143 -47.02 -18.29 16.51
CA ALA A 143 -45.62 -18.60 16.26
C ALA A 143 -45.29 -18.73 14.76
N GLU A 144 -46.14 -19.41 13.98
CA GLU A 144 -45.97 -19.49 12.51
C GLU A 144 -46.07 -18.10 11.85
N ALA A 145 -46.94 -17.21 12.35
CA ALA A 145 -47.05 -15.85 11.85
C ALA A 145 -45.80 -15.01 12.17
N GLU A 146 -45.24 -15.14 13.38
CA GLU A 146 -44.00 -14.46 13.77
C GLU A 146 -42.80 -14.97 12.95
N GLU A 147 -42.71 -16.28 12.68
CA GLU A 147 -41.67 -16.84 11.82
C GLU A 147 -41.76 -16.31 10.38
N ALA A 148 -42.98 -16.22 9.83
CA ALA A 148 -43.20 -15.67 8.49
C ALA A 148 -42.83 -14.17 8.39
N GLU A 149 -43.18 -13.36 9.41
CA GLU A 149 -42.77 -11.95 9.46
C GLU A 149 -41.24 -11.79 9.57
N ALA A 150 -40.58 -12.68 10.32
CA ALA A 150 -39.12 -12.70 10.44
C ALA A 150 -38.43 -13.09 9.13
N GLU A 151 -38.99 -14.03 8.37
CA GLU A 151 -38.48 -14.42 7.04
C GLU A 151 -38.62 -13.28 6.04
N GLU A 152 -39.79 -12.60 5.98
CA GLU A 152 -40.00 -11.43 5.11
C GLU A 152 -39.03 -10.29 5.43
N ALA A 153 -38.82 -10.01 6.73
CA ALA A 153 -37.85 -8.99 7.17
C ALA A 153 -36.40 -9.35 6.81
N ALA A 154 -36.04 -10.64 6.84
CA ALA A 154 -34.72 -11.10 6.43
C ALA A 154 -34.51 -10.95 4.91
N GLU A 155 -35.52 -11.27 4.10
CA GLU A 155 -35.47 -11.07 2.64
C GLU A 155 -35.37 -9.58 2.28
N GLU A 156 -36.10 -8.70 2.97
CA GLU A 156 -36.01 -7.24 2.75
C GLU A 156 -34.61 -6.71 3.11
N ALA A 157 -34.04 -7.17 4.23
CA ALA A 157 -32.69 -6.79 4.64
C ALA A 157 -31.62 -7.26 3.64
N GLU A 158 -31.74 -8.48 3.10
CA GLU A 158 -30.84 -8.99 2.06
C GLU A 158 -30.96 -8.17 0.76
N ALA A 159 -32.20 -7.82 0.36
CA ALA A 159 -32.45 -7.00 -0.81
C ALA A 159 -31.86 -5.57 -0.65
N GLU A 160 -31.97 -4.97 0.53
CA GLU A 160 -31.35 -3.68 0.82
C GLU A 160 -29.83 -3.76 0.80
N ALA A 161 -29.24 -4.78 1.43
CA ALA A 161 -27.79 -5.01 1.42
C ALA A 161 -27.25 -5.15 -0.01
N ARG A 162 -27.97 -5.89 -0.88
CA ARG A 162 -27.63 -6.01 -2.29
C ARG A 162 -27.69 -4.68 -3.04
N ARG A 163 -28.72 -3.86 -2.78
CA ARG A 163 -28.85 -2.53 -3.39
C ARG A 163 -27.68 -1.61 -3.01
N VAL A 164 -27.28 -1.62 -1.73
CA VAL A 164 -26.13 -0.85 -1.25
C VAL A 164 -24.84 -1.32 -1.93
N ALA A 165 -24.63 -2.64 -2.05
CA ALA A 165 -23.46 -3.19 -2.74
C ALA A 165 -23.43 -2.81 -4.23
N GLU A 166 -24.58 -2.79 -4.92
CA GLU A 166 -24.68 -2.35 -6.31
C GLU A 166 -24.39 -0.84 -6.47
N GLU A 167 -24.80 0.00 -5.52
CA GLU A 167 -24.49 1.43 -5.48
C GLU A 167 -23.00 1.70 -5.23
N GLU A 168 -22.38 0.99 -4.28
CA GLU A 168 -20.94 1.09 -4.01
C GLU A 168 -20.11 0.63 -5.22
N ALA A 169 -20.52 -0.44 -5.90
CA ALA A 169 -19.87 -0.90 -7.11
C ALA A 169 -19.98 0.12 -8.27
N ALA A 170 -21.14 0.77 -8.42
CA ALA A 170 -21.33 1.83 -9.41
C ALA A 170 -20.47 3.08 -9.10
N ALA A 171 -20.36 3.45 -7.82
CA ALA A 171 -19.50 4.56 -7.40
C ALA A 171 -18.01 4.25 -7.65
N ALA A 172 -17.56 3.02 -7.38
CA ALA A 172 -16.20 2.58 -7.67
C ALA A 172 -15.88 2.61 -9.18
N ALA A 173 -16.83 2.17 -10.02
CA ALA A 173 -16.67 2.24 -11.47
C ALA A 173 -16.57 3.68 -11.99
N ALA A 174 -17.39 4.59 -11.46
CA ALA A 174 -17.33 6.01 -11.81
C ALA A 174 -16.01 6.67 -11.39
N GLN A 175 -15.47 6.29 -10.23
CA GLN A 175 -14.15 6.76 -9.80
C GLN A 175 -13.04 6.26 -10.73
N ALA A 176 -13.07 4.98 -11.12
CA ALA A 176 -12.09 4.42 -12.04
C ALA A 176 -12.10 5.11 -13.41
N GLU A 177 -13.28 5.47 -13.94
CA GLU A 177 -13.39 6.26 -15.18
C GLU A 177 -12.82 7.68 -15.02
N ALA A 178 -13.01 8.31 -13.85
CA ALA A 178 -12.44 9.62 -13.56
C ALA A 178 -10.91 9.59 -13.46
N ASP A 179 -10.35 8.56 -12.81
CA ASP A 179 -8.90 8.36 -12.70
C ASP A 179 -8.27 8.10 -14.08
N GLU A 180 -8.91 7.30 -14.93
CA GLU A 180 -8.46 7.06 -16.30
C GLU A 180 -8.56 8.33 -17.18
N ALA A 181 -9.55 9.20 -16.93
CA ALA A 181 -9.64 10.49 -17.61
C ALA A 181 -8.53 11.46 -17.19
N ALA A 182 -8.19 11.50 -15.90
CA ALA A 182 -7.08 12.30 -15.37
C ALA A 182 -5.73 11.85 -15.97
N LEU A 183 -5.49 10.54 -16.04
CA LEU A 183 -4.26 9.99 -16.64
C LEU A 183 -4.12 10.38 -18.12
N ARG A 184 -5.22 10.39 -18.89
CA ARG A 184 -5.20 10.86 -20.29
C ARG A 184 -4.90 12.36 -20.40
N GLU A 185 -5.32 13.17 -19.43
CA GLU A 185 -5.01 14.61 -19.40
C GLU A 185 -3.52 14.85 -19.11
N ASP A 186 -2.95 14.10 -18.17
CA ASP A 186 -1.52 14.14 -17.83
C ASP A 186 -0.65 13.70 -19.02
N GLU A 187 -1.02 12.61 -19.70
CA GLU A 187 -0.34 12.17 -20.94
C GLU A 187 -0.41 13.23 -22.05
N ALA A 188 -1.56 13.89 -22.21
CA ALA A 188 -1.72 14.96 -23.19
C ALA A 188 -0.88 16.20 -22.84
N ALA A 189 -0.78 16.55 -21.55
CA ALA A 189 0.07 17.63 -21.06
C ALA A 189 1.56 17.32 -21.27
N ALA A 190 2.00 16.10 -20.98
CA ALA A 190 3.37 15.65 -21.24
C ALA A 190 3.72 15.72 -22.74
N ALA A 191 2.83 15.25 -23.61
CA ALA A 191 3.00 15.34 -25.06
C ALA A 191 2.97 16.79 -25.58
N ALA A 192 2.32 17.72 -24.89
CA ALA A 192 2.37 19.14 -25.21
C ALA A 192 3.71 19.76 -24.77
N ALA A 193 4.22 19.40 -23.60
CA ALA A 193 5.52 19.83 -23.10
C ALA A 193 6.67 19.37 -24.01
N GLU A 194 6.65 18.11 -24.45
CA GLU A 194 7.66 17.57 -25.37
C GLU A 194 7.64 18.32 -26.72
N ARG A 195 6.46 18.62 -27.25
CA ARG A 195 6.32 19.42 -28.49
C ARG A 195 6.86 20.84 -28.32
N ARG A 196 6.66 21.45 -27.15
CA ARG A 196 7.22 22.78 -26.84
C ARG A 196 8.74 22.74 -26.76
N ALA A 197 9.30 21.76 -26.04
CA ALA A 197 10.75 21.58 -25.95
C ALA A 197 11.38 21.33 -27.32
N ALA A 198 10.73 20.55 -28.19
CA ALA A 198 11.18 20.33 -29.56
C ALA A 198 11.13 21.62 -30.40
N ALA A 199 10.12 22.48 -30.21
CA ALA A 199 10.03 23.77 -30.88
C ALA A 199 11.13 24.74 -30.41
N GLU A 200 11.37 24.83 -29.11
CA GLU A 200 12.44 25.66 -28.52
C GLU A 200 13.83 25.18 -28.98
N ALA A 201 14.05 23.87 -29.08
CA ALA A 201 15.29 23.31 -29.62
C ALA A 201 15.46 23.61 -31.13
N ALA A 202 14.38 23.61 -31.91
CA ALA A 202 14.42 23.98 -33.32
C ALA A 202 14.74 25.48 -33.51
N GLU A 203 14.16 26.36 -32.70
CA GLU A 203 14.45 27.79 -32.70
C GLU A 203 15.92 28.07 -32.30
N ALA A 204 16.42 27.38 -31.28
CA ALA A 204 17.82 27.48 -30.87
C ALA A 204 18.78 26.99 -31.97
N ALA A 205 18.42 25.92 -32.69
CA ALA A 205 19.21 25.41 -33.81
C ALA A 205 19.23 26.39 -35.00
N GLU A 206 18.09 27.05 -35.28
CA GLU A 206 18.01 28.10 -36.31
C GLU A 206 18.88 29.32 -35.92
N ALA A 207 18.79 29.78 -34.66
CA ALA A 207 19.61 30.87 -34.16
C ALA A 207 21.11 30.54 -34.23
N ALA A 208 21.51 29.30 -33.88
CA ALA A 208 22.89 28.85 -34.00
C ALA A 208 23.37 28.81 -35.45
N ALA A 209 22.51 28.42 -36.39
CA ALA A 209 22.83 28.42 -37.82
C ALA A 209 23.02 29.85 -38.36
N VAL A 210 22.19 30.80 -37.93
CA VAL A 210 22.34 32.22 -38.26
C VAL A 210 23.65 32.78 -37.71
N ALA A 211 23.96 32.54 -36.44
CA ALA A 211 25.21 32.98 -35.82
C ALA A 211 26.46 32.40 -36.51
N ALA A 212 26.39 31.13 -36.94
CA ALA A 212 27.46 30.51 -37.71
C ALA A 212 27.66 31.17 -39.09
N ALA A 213 26.55 31.50 -39.77
CA ALA A 213 26.61 32.20 -41.06
C ALA A 213 27.15 33.63 -40.93
N GLU A 214 26.80 34.35 -39.86
CA GLU A 214 27.35 35.68 -39.55
C GLU A 214 28.85 35.61 -39.23
N ALA A 215 29.29 34.59 -38.49
CA ALA A 215 30.71 34.38 -38.21
C ALA A 215 31.51 34.08 -39.49
N GLU A 216 30.99 33.24 -40.39
CA GLU A 216 31.61 32.97 -41.70
C GLU A 216 31.67 34.24 -42.55
N ALA A 217 30.58 35.04 -42.57
CA ALA A 217 30.57 36.33 -43.26
C ALA A 217 31.63 37.30 -42.71
N ALA A 218 31.76 37.40 -41.39
CA ALA A 218 32.77 38.24 -40.74
C ALA A 218 34.21 37.77 -41.07
N GLU A 219 34.45 36.46 -41.11
CA GLU A 219 35.75 35.90 -41.52
C GLU A 219 36.08 36.25 -42.98
N THR A 220 35.09 36.16 -43.89
CA THR A 220 35.28 36.53 -45.30
C THR A 220 35.54 38.03 -45.48
N GLU A 221 34.87 38.88 -44.69
CA GLU A 221 35.11 40.34 -44.71
C GLU A 221 36.50 40.68 -44.17
N ALA A 222 36.92 40.05 -43.07
CA ALA A 222 38.26 40.21 -42.51
C ALA A 222 39.35 39.76 -43.51
N ALA A 223 39.15 38.64 -44.22
CA ALA A 223 40.05 38.17 -45.26
C ALA A 223 40.11 39.14 -46.44
N ALA A 224 38.98 39.72 -46.86
CA ALA A 224 38.93 40.73 -47.92
C ALA A 224 39.66 42.02 -47.51
N ALA A 225 39.47 42.47 -46.27
CA ALA A 225 40.17 43.63 -45.70
C ALA A 225 41.69 43.41 -45.64
N ALA A 226 42.13 42.22 -45.21
CA ALA A 226 43.55 41.85 -45.20
C ALA A 226 44.15 41.83 -46.62
N ALA A 227 43.42 41.31 -47.60
CA ALA A 227 43.85 41.33 -49.00
C ALA A 227 43.97 42.76 -49.56
N ALA A 228 43.02 43.64 -49.21
CA ALA A 228 43.07 45.05 -49.60
C ALA A 228 44.26 45.80 -48.96
N ALA A 229 44.55 45.53 -47.68
CA ALA A 229 45.72 46.08 -46.99
C ALA A 229 47.02 45.63 -47.67
N ALA A 230 47.16 44.35 -47.99
CA ALA A 230 48.32 43.81 -48.69
C ALA A 230 48.50 44.42 -50.09
N ALA A 231 47.40 44.65 -50.82
CA ALA A 231 47.45 45.33 -52.12
C ALA A 231 47.90 46.79 -52.00
N THR A 232 47.49 47.49 -50.94
CA THR A 232 47.90 48.88 -50.67
C THR A 232 49.38 48.96 -50.33
N GLU A 233 49.90 48.03 -49.51
CA GLU A 233 51.32 47.94 -49.18
C GLU A 233 52.17 47.65 -50.42
N ALA A 234 51.73 46.74 -51.29
CA ALA A 234 52.39 46.45 -52.56
C ALA A 234 52.40 47.67 -53.51
N ALA A 235 51.31 48.45 -53.56
CA ALA A 235 51.25 49.67 -54.35
C ALA A 235 52.18 50.76 -53.80
N ALA A 236 52.28 50.90 -52.47
CA ALA A 236 53.19 51.83 -51.83
C ALA A 236 54.67 51.46 -52.09
N ALA A 237 55.00 50.16 -52.05
CA ALA A 237 56.34 49.67 -52.39
C ALA A 237 56.70 49.97 -53.86
N ALA A 238 55.78 49.74 -54.79
CA ALA A 238 55.98 50.07 -56.21
C ALA A 238 56.15 51.58 -56.45
N ALA A 239 55.40 52.42 -55.72
CA ALA A 239 55.54 53.89 -55.80
C ALA A 239 56.90 54.36 -55.25
N ALA A 240 57.39 53.75 -54.17
CA ALA A 240 58.70 54.05 -53.61
C ALA A 240 59.84 53.64 -54.55
N GLU A 241 59.70 52.52 -55.27
CA GLU A 241 60.66 52.10 -56.30
C GLU A 241 60.68 53.08 -57.48
N ALA A 242 59.51 53.52 -57.96
CA ALA A 242 59.41 54.53 -59.02
C ALA A 242 60.00 55.89 -58.62
N ALA A 243 59.78 56.34 -57.37
CA ALA A 243 60.37 57.58 -56.86
C ALA A 243 61.89 57.50 -56.74
N ALA A 244 62.44 56.34 -56.37
CA ALA A 244 63.88 56.12 -56.32
C ALA A 244 64.53 56.12 -57.71
N GLU A 245 63.80 55.69 -58.75
CA GLU A 245 64.26 55.74 -60.15
C GLU A 245 64.26 57.18 -60.71
N GLU A 246 63.26 58.00 -60.35
CA GLU A 246 63.17 59.42 -60.72
C GLU A 246 64.26 60.28 -60.03
N GLU A 247 64.57 59.99 -58.76
CA GLU A 247 65.66 60.67 -58.02
C GLU A 247 67.06 60.28 -58.56
N ALA A 248 67.20 59.07 -59.12
CA ALA A 248 68.43 58.63 -59.80
C ALA A 248 68.62 59.30 -61.17
N GLU A 249 67.55 59.61 -61.90
CA GLU A 249 67.60 60.31 -63.19
C GLU A 249 67.84 61.83 -63.02
N ALA A 250 67.34 62.43 -61.94
CA ALA A 250 67.58 63.84 -61.60
C ALA A 250 69.05 64.13 -61.19
N ALA A 251 69.77 63.13 -60.69
CA ALA A 251 71.18 63.26 -60.27
C ALA A 251 72.18 63.27 -61.45
N GLU A 252 71.75 62.95 -62.69
CA GLU A 252 72.63 62.89 -63.87
C GLU A 252 72.62 64.19 -64.71
N TYR A 253 71.85 65.22 -64.34
CA TYR A 253 71.62 66.44 -65.15
C TYR A 253 72.21 67.75 -64.58
N GLU A 254 73.19 67.67 -63.67
CA GLU A 254 73.83 68.86 -63.07
C GLU A 254 75.36 68.87 -63.24
N GLU A 255 75.86 68.58 -64.44
CA GLU A 255 77.28 68.77 -64.76
C GLU A 255 77.47 69.34 -66.18
N GLY A 256 77.70 70.65 -66.27
CA GLY A 256 78.44 71.26 -67.38
C GLY A 256 77.74 72.39 -68.13
N TYR A 257 78.01 73.65 -67.77
CA TYR A 257 78.06 74.76 -68.74
C TYR A 257 79.01 75.87 -68.22
N GLU A 258 80.26 75.83 -68.69
CA GLU A 258 81.31 76.85 -68.47
C GLU A 258 81.32 77.92 -69.58
N GLU A 259 81.70 79.13 -69.13
CA GLU A 259 82.33 80.31 -69.76
C GLU A 259 82.49 80.46 -71.30
N GLY A 260 82.30 81.71 -71.77
CA GLY A 260 82.76 82.16 -73.09
C GLY A 260 82.65 83.67 -73.30
N ASP A 261 83.80 84.36 -73.21
CA ASP A 261 84.09 85.76 -73.51
C ASP A 261 83.72 86.24 -74.94
N PHE A 262 83.41 87.53 -75.09
CA PHE A 262 83.55 88.26 -76.36
C PHE A 262 83.79 89.77 -76.14
N GLU A 263 85.05 90.21 -76.21
CA GLU A 263 85.45 91.62 -76.34
C GLU A 263 85.57 92.03 -77.83
N GLU A 264 85.24 93.30 -78.12
CA GLU A 264 86.10 94.27 -78.83
C GLU A 264 85.32 95.18 -79.81
N GLY A 265 85.30 96.49 -79.51
CA GLY A 265 85.17 97.55 -80.53
C GLY A 265 84.33 98.77 -80.15
N GLN A 266 85.00 99.89 -79.81
CA GLN A 266 84.85 101.24 -80.42
C GLN A 266 85.04 102.39 -79.41
N ALA A 267 86.24 102.95 -79.42
CA ALA A 267 86.77 103.93 -78.46
C ALA A 267 86.75 105.41 -78.94
N GLU A 268 85.71 105.89 -79.64
CA GLU A 268 85.65 107.32 -80.06
C GLU A 268 84.28 108.00 -79.81
N ALA A 269 83.52 107.54 -78.80
CA ALA A 269 82.25 108.18 -78.37
C ALA A 269 82.16 108.43 -76.84
N GLU A 270 83.28 108.32 -76.11
CA GLU A 270 83.30 108.18 -74.64
C GLU A 270 83.34 109.49 -73.84
N ALA A 271 83.34 110.66 -74.49
CA ALA A 271 83.41 111.95 -73.80
C ALA A 271 82.06 112.68 -73.65
N ALA A 272 81.00 112.24 -74.35
CA ALA A 272 79.65 112.78 -74.21
C ALA A 272 78.71 111.86 -73.40
N ALA A 273 78.97 110.54 -73.36
CA ALA A 273 78.15 109.56 -72.65
C ALA A 273 78.31 109.60 -71.12
N ARG A 274 79.41 110.14 -70.58
CA ARG A 274 79.70 110.12 -69.14
C ARG A 274 78.79 111.02 -68.30
N ALA A 275 78.16 112.04 -68.90
CA ALA A 275 77.20 112.91 -68.21
C ALA A 275 75.77 112.34 -68.19
N GLU A 276 75.35 111.63 -69.24
CA GLU A 276 74.05 110.92 -69.26
C GLU A 276 74.10 109.59 -68.49
N ALA A 277 75.26 108.92 -68.42
CA ALA A 277 75.44 107.69 -67.64
C ALA A 277 75.33 107.94 -66.13
N GLU A 278 75.84 109.06 -65.62
CA GLU A 278 75.76 109.40 -64.20
C GLU A 278 74.31 109.76 -63.76
N GLU A 279 73.52 110.37 -64.66
CA GLU A 279 72.08 110.62 -64.44
C GLU A 279 71.25 109.34 -64.59
N ALA A 280 71.61 108.44 -65.52
CA ALA A 280 70.98 107.13 -65.69
C ALA A 280 71.30 106.20 -64.50
N GLU A 281 72.50 106.24 -63.96
CA GLU A 281 72.90 105.47 -62.78
C GLU A 281 72.21 105.99 -61.52
N ALA A 282 72.08 107.32 -61.36
CA ALA A 282 71.30 107.91 -60.28
C ALA A 282 69.80 107.53 -60.36
N ARG A 283 69.22 107.44 -61.57
CA ARG A 283 67.86 106.92 -61.76
C ARG A 283 67.75 105.43 -61.43
N ARG A 284 68.70 104.62 -61.86
CA ARG A 284 68.72 103.18 -61.57
C ARG A 284 68.82 102.92 -60.07
N VAL A 285 69.67 103.66 -59.35
CA VAL A 285 69.80 103.53 -57.90
C VAL A 285 68.54 104.00 -57.16
N ALA A 286 67.85 105.02 -57.68
CA ALA A 286 66.56 105.46 -57.12
C ALA A 286 65.44 104.44 -57.38
N GLU A 287 65.40 103.85 -58.57
CA GLU A 287 64.45 102.80 -58.96
C GLU A 287 64.70 101.50 -58.17
N GLU A 288 65.95 101.07 -58.01
CA GLU A 288 66.34 99.90 -57.20
C GLU A 288 66.05 100.12 -55.70
N ALA A 289 66.19 101.35 -55.20
CA ALA A 289 65.78 101.70 -53.83
C ALA A 289 64.25 101.69 -53.65
N GLU A 290 63.49 102.09 -54.67
CA GLU A 290 62.03 102.01 -54.67
C GLU A 290 61.55 100.56 -54.78
N GLU A 291 62.14 99.76 -55.65
CA GLU A 291 61.88 98.32 -55.77
C GLU A 291 62.18 97.59 -54.46
N ARG A 292 63.28 97.92 -53.78
CA ARG A 292 63.61 97.35 -52.47
C ARG A 292 62.61 97.74 -51.40
N ARG A 293 62.12 98.98 -51.39
CA ARG A 293 61.06 99.42 -50.46
C ARG A 293 59.76 98.69 -50.73
N VAL A 294 59.39 98.52 -52.00
CA VAL A 294 58.20 97.77 -52.42
C VAL A 294 58.35 96.28 -52.06
N ALA A 295 59.54 95.70 -52.20
CA ALA A 295 59.82 94.32 -51.82
C ALA A 295 59.78 94.11 -50.29
N GLU A 296 60.26 95.08 -49.50
CA GLU A 296 60.20 95.04 -48.04
C GLU A 296 58.76 95.19 -47.53
N GLU A 297 57.98 96.12 -48.10
CA GLU A 297 56.55 96.26 -47.81
C GLU A 297 55.75 95.00 -48.24
N ALA A 298 56.12 94.38 -49.37
CA ALA A 298 55.53 93.11 -49.81
C ALA A 298 55.88 91.95 -48.87
N ALA A 299 57.13 91.86 -48.41
CA ALA A 299 57.58 90.82 -47.47
C ALA A 299 56.94 90.98 -46.09
N GLU A 300 56.71 92.21 -45.62
CA GLU A 300 55.98 92.46 -44.36
C GLU A 300 54.50 92.09 -44.50
N ALA A 301 53.86 92.43 -45.62
CA ALA A 301 52.48 92.04 -45.92
C ALA A 301 52.33 90.51 -46.07
N GLU A 302 53.31 89.85 -46.70
CA GLU A 302 53.36 88.40 -46.82
C GLU A 302 53.58 87.72 -45.47
N GLY A 303 54.48 88.26 -44.63
CA GLY A 303 54.69 87.79 -43.26
C GLY A 303 53.44 87.92 -42.38
N GLU A 304 52.70 89.03 -42.49
CA GLU A 304 51.42 89.20 -41.79
C GLU A 304 50.34 88.24 -42.31
N ALA A 305 50.29 87.99 -43.63
CA ALA A 305 49.37 87.04 -44.24
C ALA A 305 49.67 85.60 -43.80
N VAL A 306 50.95 85.20 -43.76
CA VAL A 306 51.39 83.88 -43.27
C VAL A 306 51.08 83.73 -41.78
N ALA A 307 51.33 84.75 -40.95
CA ALA A 307 50.99 84.69 -39.53
C ALA A 307 49.48 84.55 -39.29
N LYS A 308 48.64 85.23 -40.09
CA LYS A 308 47.17 85.06 -40.04
C LYS A 308 46.74 83.68 -40.53
N ALA A 309 47.38 83.14 -41.55
CA ALA A 309 47.08 81.79 -42.06
C ALA A 309 47.43 80.72 -41.02
N VAL A 310 48.60 80.80 -40.39
CA VAL A 310 49.01 79.88 -39.31
C VAL A 310 48.06 79.98 -38.12
N ALA A 311 47.69 81.18 -37.68
CA ALA A 311 46.73 81.34 -36.59
C ALA A 311 45.32 80.79 -36.93
N ALA A 312 44.90 80.90 -38.19
CA ALA A 312 43.64 80.32 -38.66
C ALA A 312 43.70 78.78 -38.72
N GLU A 313 44.84 78.22 -39.12
CA GLU A 313 45.09 76.78 -39.16
C GLU A 313 45.14 76.19 -37.73
N GLU A 314 45.83 76.85 -36.80
CA GLU A 314 45.85 76.45 -35.39
C GLU A 314 44.45 76.52 -34.75
N ALA A 315 43.67 77.55 -35.07
CA ALA A 315 42.28 77.65 -34.60
C ALA A 315 41.39 76.54 -35.17
N ALA A 316 41.54 76.22 -36.46
CA ALA A 316 40.82 75.12 -37.09
C ALA A 316 41.23 73.75 -36.52
N ALA A 317 42.53 73.56 -36.22
CA ALA A 317 43.04 72.35 -35.58
C ALA A 317 42.51 72.21 -34.15
N ALA A 318 42.42 73.31 -33.39
CA ALA A 318 41.84 73.30 -32.04
C ALA A 318 40.33 72.99 -32.06
N GLU A 319 39.59 73.53 -33.02
CA GLU A 319 38.17 73.22 -33.20
C GLU A 319 37.96 71.75 -33.60
N ALA A 320 38.77 71.23 -34.52
CA ALA A 320 38.74 69.82 -34.91
C ALA A 320 39.08 68.89 -33.74
N ALA A 321 40.08 69.23 -32.92
CA ALA A 321 40.42 68.47 -31.73
C ALA A 321 39.30 68.49 -30.67
N ALA A 322 38.66 69.64 -30.45
CA ALA A 322 37.52 69.75 -29.54
C ALA A 322 36.32 68.93 -30.02
N LYS A 323 36.05 68.94 -31.33
CA LYS A 323 35.00 68.10 -31.93
C LYS A 323 35.31 66.61 -31.78
N ALA A 324 36.54 66.19 -32.06
CA ALA A 324 36.95 64.79 -31.91
C ALA A 324 36.86 64.32 -30.44
N ALA A 325 37.23 65.17 -29.49
CA ALA A 325 37.09 64.88 -28.06
C ALA A 325 35.62 64.75 -27.64
N ALA A 326 34.72 65.58 -28.18
CA ALA A 326 33.29 65.48 -27.93
C ALA A 326 32.67 64.19 -28.51
N GLU A 327 33.08 63.80 -29.72
CA GLU A 327 32.64 62.55 -30.36
C GLU A 327 33.16 61.32 -29.59
N ALA A 328 34.41 61.36 -29.11
CA ALA A 328 34.98 60.30 -28.27
C ALA A 328 34.22 60.17 -26.93
N ALA A 329 33.92 61.28 -26.27
CA ALA A 329 33.14 61.28 -25.03
C ALA A 329 31.71 60.76 -25.24
N ALA A 330 31.08 61.08 -26.37
CA ALA A 330 29.77 60.56 -26.73
C ALA A 330 29.82 59.04 -26.99
N ALA A 331 30.87 58.55 -27.66
CA ALA A 331 31.07 57.12 -27.90
C ALA A 331 31.31 56.35 -26.58
N GLU A 332 32.09 56.90 -25.65
CA GLU A 332 32.31 56.30 -24.33
C GLU A 332 31.00 56.25 -23.51
N ALA A 333 30.19 57.32 -23.54
CA ALA A 333 28.88 57.34 -22.89
C ALA A 333 27.92 56.29 -23.49
N ALA A 334 27.89 56.16 -24.83
CA ALA A 334 27.09 55.14 -25.50
C ALA A 334 27.54 53.71 -25.17
N ALA A 335 28.86 53.48 -25.08
CA ALA A 335 29.41 52.19 -24.66
C ALA A 335 29.05 51.86 -23.20
N ALA A 336 29.07 52.85 -22.30
CA ALA A 336 28.66 52.68 -20.92
C ALA A 336 27.15 52.37 -20.79
N GLU A 337 26.30 53.01 -21.59
CA GLU A 337 24.86 52.72 -21.63
C GLU A 337 24.59 51.32 -22.18
N ALA A 338 25.30 50.90 -23.24
CA ALA A 338 25.21 49.55 -23.78
C ALA A 338 25.63 48.49 -22.74
N ALA A 339 26.74 48.72 -22.04
CA ALA A 339 27.20 47.82 -20.97
C ALA A 339 26.21 47.75 -19.79
N ALA A 340 25.57 48.87 -19.44
CA ALA A 340 24.52 48.89 -18.41
C ALA A 340 23.26 48.13 -18.87
N ALA A 341 22.87 48.23 -20.14
CA ALA A 341 21.75 47.49 -20.71
C ALA A 341 22.04 45.97 -20.76
N GLU A 342 23.26 45.57 -21.12
CA GLU A 342 23.70 44.18 -21.10
C GLU A 342 23.70 43.61 -19.68
N ALA A 343 24.20 44.36 -18.70
CA ALA A 343 24.17 43.96 -17.29
C ALA A 343 22.73 43.79 -16.78
N ALA A 344 21.82 44.70 -17.15
CA ALA A 344 20.40 44.60 -16.78
C ALA A 344 19.71 43.39 -17.44
N ALA A 345 20.06 43.08 -18.70
CA ALA A 345 19.57 41.89 -19.39
C ALA A 345 20.09 40.59 -18.75
N ALA A 346 21.36 40.56 -18.33
CA ALA A 346 21.94 39.44 -17.61
C ALA A 346 21.28 39.23 -16.24
N GLU A 347 20.98 40.31 -15.50
CA GLU A 347 20.26 40.24 -14.23
C GLU A 347 18.82 39.72 -14.42
N ALA A 348 18.13 40.18 -15.46
CA ALA A 348 16.79 39.69 -15.80
C ALA A 348 16.80 38.19 -16.17
N ALA A 349 17.77 37.75 -16.99
CA ALA A 349 17.93 36.35 -17.34
C ALA A 349 18.25 35.47 -16.11
N ALA A 350 19.07 35.97 -15.18
CA ALA A 350 19.37 35.27 -13.92
C ALA A 350 18.12 35.17 -13.03
N ALA A 351 17.29 36.21 -12.97
CA ALA A 351 16.04 36.19 -12.22
C ALA A 351 15.02 35.20 -12.83
N GLU A 352 14.93 35.14 -14.16
CA GLU A 352 14.08 34.17 -14.86
C GLU A 352 14.55 32.73 -14.64
N ALA A 353 15.87 32.48 -14.71
CA ALA A 353 16.45 31.17 -14.39
C ALA A 353 16.16 30.74 -12.95
N ALA A 354 16.31 31.65 -11.98
CA ALA A 354 15.98 31.38 -10.58
C ALA A 354 14.48 31.09 -10.37
N ALA A 355 13.60 31.78 -11.11
CA ALA A 355 12.16 31.51 -11.05
C ALA A 355 11.81 30.14 -11.67
N ALA A 356 12.48 29.75 -12.76
CA ALA A 356 12.30 28.43 -13.36
C ALA A 356 12.79 27.30 -12.44
N GLU A 357 13.93 27.49 -11.75
CA GLU A 357 14.44 26.54 -10.76
C GLU A 357 13.47 26.39 -9.57
N ALA A 358 12.92 27.50 -9.07
CA ALA A 358 11.93 27.47 -8.00
C ALA A 358 10.64 26.73 -8.41
N ALA A 359 10.17 26.94 -9.64
CA ALA A 359 9.00 26.23 -10.17
C ALA A 359 9.27 24.73 -10.35
N ALA A 360 10.48 24.35 -10.80
CA ALA A 360 10.88 22.94 -10.90
C ALA A 360 10.96 22.27 -9.53
N ALA A 361 11.47 22.96 -8.51
CA ALA A 361 11.52 22.47 -7.13
C ALA A 361 10.10 22.27 -6.53
N GLU A 362 9.17 23.19 -6.80
CA GLU A 362 7.77 23.05 -6.39
C GLU A 362 7.08 21.85 -7.07
N ALA A 363 7.31 21.66 -8.37
CA ALA A 363 6.79 20.51 -9.10
C ALA A 363 7.36 19.17 -8.57
N ALA A 364 8.66 19.11 -8.27
CA ALA A 364 9.29 17.94 -7.68
C ALA A 364 8.74 17.63 -6.28
N ALA A 365 8.47 18.66 -5.47
CA ALA A 365 7.85 18.49 -4.15
C ALA A 365 6.40 17.99 -4.25
N ALA A 366 5.63 18.47 -5.24
CA ALA A 366 4.27 18.00 -5.48
C ALA A 366 4.25 16.52 -5.92
N GLU A 367 5.18 16.10 -6.78
CA GLU A 367 5.30 14.70 -7.19
C GLU A 367 5.72 13.79 -6.04
N ALA A 368 6.67 14.21 -5.20
CA ALA A 368 7.06 13.47 -4.00
C ALA A 368 5.88 13.29 -3.03
N ALA A 369 5.03 14.32 -2.86
CA ALA A 369 3.83 14.23 -2.04
C ALA A 369 2.79 13.25 -2.62
N ARG A 370 2.65 13.19 -3.95
CA ARG A 370 1.77 12.22 -4.63
C ARG A 370 2.24 10.79 -4.39
N VAL A 371 3.53 10.50 -4.59
CA VAL A 371 4.13 9.19 -4.34
C VAL A 371 3.97 8.76 -2.88
N GLN A 372 4.15 9.69 -1.93
CA GLN A 372 3.92 9.39 -0.51
C GLN A 372 2.44 9.03 -0.23
N ALA A 373 1.50 9.75 -0.82
CA ALA A 373 0.07 9.45 -0.66
C ALA A 373 -0.30 8.06 -1.23
N GLU A 374 0.23 7.71 -2.39
CA GLU A 374 0.04 6.37 -3.00
C GLU A 374 0.59 5.25 -2.10
N ARG A 375 1.76 5.47 -1.49
CA ARG A 375 2.35 4.53 -0.52
C ARG A 375 1.46 4.35 0.71
N GLU A 376 0.92 5.44 1.27
CA GLU A 376 0.04 5.36 2.44
C GLU A 376 -1.25 4.58 2.12
N VAL A 377 -1.81 4.77 0.91
CA VAL A 377 -2.95 3.98 0.43
C VAL A 377 -2.59 2.49 0.28
N ALA A 378 -1.43 2.18 -0.30
CA ALA A 378 -0.96 0.81 -0.45
C ALA A 378 -0.72 0.11 0.92
N GLU A 379 -0.12 0.81 1.89
CA GLU A 379 0.07 0.30 3.24
C GLU A 379 -1.27 0.07 3.97
N ALA A 380 -2.26 0.96 3.78
CA ALA A 380 -3.60 0.78 4.32
C ALA A 380 -4.32 -0.43 3.69
N ALA A 381 -4.20 -0.61 2.38
CA ALA A 381 -4.74 -1.77 1.66
C ALA A 381 -4.10 -3.08 2.16
N ALA A 382 -2.78 -3.10 2.35
CA ALA A 382 -2.07 -4.27 2.89
C ALA A 382 -2.54 -4.63 4.31
N ARG A 383 -2.72 -3.65 5.19
CA ARG A 383 -3.27 -3.89 6.54
C ARG A 383 -4.66 -4.51 6.50
N LYS A 384 -5.54 -3.99 5.63
CA LYS A 384 -6.90 -4.52 5.46
C LYS A 384 -6.89 -5.95 4.90
N ALA A 385 -5.98 -6.26 3.96
CA ALA A 385 -5.81 -7.61 3.45
C ALA A 385 -5.38 -8.60 4.54
N VAL A 386 -4.47 -8.22 5.43
CA VAL A 386 -4.06 -9.05 6.59
C VAL A 386 -5.23 -9.28 7.55
N GLU A 387 -6.05 -8.25 7.81
CA GLU A 387 -7.24 -8.38 8.67
C GLU A 387 -8.27 -9.36 8.08
N LEU A 388 -8.54 -9.25 6.77
CA LEU A 388 -9.44 -10.17 6.07
C LEU A 388 -8.90 -11.61 6.08
N ALA A 389 -7.61 -11.81 5.82
CA ALA A 389 -6.98 -13.12 5.87
C ALA A 389 -7.04 -13.72 7.29
N ALA A 390 -6.87 -12.91 8.33
CA ALA A 390 -7.01 -13.35 9.72
C ALA A 390 -8.46 -13.75 10.05
N ALA A 391 -9.45 -13.01 9.54
CA ALA A 391 -10.86 -13.35 9.70
C ALA A 391 -11.23 -14.66 8.98
N GLU A 392 -10.74 -14.88 7.76
CA GLU A 392 -10.92 -16.14 7.03
C GLU A 392 -10.26 -17.32 7.75
N ALA A 393 -9.04 -17.14 8.26
CA ALA A 393 -8.35 -18.16 9.05
C ALA A 393 -9.13 -18.52 10.33
N ALA A 394 -9.68 -17.52 11.02
CA ALA A 394 -10.53 -17.73 12.20
C ALA A 394 -11.80 -18.51 11.85
N ARG A 395 -12.44 -18.19 10.72
CA ARG A 395 -13.62 -18.92 10.22
C ARG A 395 -13.27 -20.37 9.87
N ALA A 396 -12.16 -20.60 9.17
CA ALA A 396 -11.69 -21.95 8.84
C ALA A 396 -11.34 -22.77 10.09
N GLN A 397 -10.81 -22.13 11.13
CA GLN A 397 -10.56 -22.77 12.42
C GLN A 397 -11.86 -23.11 13.16
N ALA A 398 -12.85 -22.21 13.15
CA ALA A 398 -14.17 -22.47 13.71
C ALA A 398 -14.89 -23.63 13.00
N ASP A 399 -14.85 -23.67 11.67
CA ASP A 399 -15.39 -24.78 10.88
C ASP A 399 -14.70 -26.11 11.20
N ARG A 400 -13.37 -26.10 11.35
CA ARG A 400 -12.61 -27.28 11.76
C ARG A 400 -13.05 -27.75 13.15
N TRP A 401 -13.26 -26.82 14.07
CA TRP A 401 -13.75 -27.09 15.42
C TRP A 401 -15.15 -27.70 15.41
N LEU A 402 -16.08 -27.13 14.64
CA LEU A 402 -17.44 -27.65 14.48
C LEU A 402 -17.45 -29.05 13.86
N ARG A 403 -16.58 -29.31 12.87
CA ARG A 403 -16.41 -30.66 12.30
C ARG A 403 -15.83 -31.65 13.30
N SER A 404 -14.84 -31.25 14.11
CA SER A 404 -14.32 -32.11 15.18
C SER A 404 -15.35 -32.39 16.27
N ARG A 405 -16.26 -31.46 16.54
CA ARG A 405 -17.35 -31.66 17.50
C ARG A 405 -18.33 -32.75 17.05
N ARG A 406 -18.62 -32.84 15.75
CA ARG A 406 -19.41 -33.95 15.18
C ARG A 406 -18.72 -35.31 15.23
N ALA A 407 -17.40 -35.35 15.43
CA ALA A 407 -16.66 -36.60 15.65
C ALA A 407 -16.66 -37.04 17.13
N ALA A 408 -17.05 -36.16 18.05
CA ALA A 408 -17.16 -36.42 19.49
C ALA A 408 -18.60 -36.77 19.91
N GLU A 409 -19.39 -37.35 19.01
CA GLU A 409 -20.78 -37.77 19.26
C GLU A 409 -20.87 -39.14 19.95
N GLN A 410 -19.72 -39.73 20.31
CA GLN A 410 -19.59 -40.96 21.09
C GLN A 410 -18.62 -40.75 22.25
N ASP A 411 -18.87 -41.46 23.35
CA ASP A 411 -18.03 -41.52 24.56
C ASP A 411 -16.54 -41.61 24.19
N PRO A 412 -15.61 -40.99 24.94
CA PRO A 412 -14.19 -41.01 24.58
C PRO A 412 -13.63 -42.44 24.69
N HIS A 413 -13.60 -43.12 23.55
CA HIS A 413 -12.98 -44.42 23.42
C HIS A 413 -11.48 -44.26 23.13
N LEU A 414 -10.67 -45.04 23.82
CA LEU A 414 -9.28 -45.21 23.43
C LEU A 414 -9.21 -46.02 22.14
N HIS A 415 -8.82 -45.35 21.06
CA HIS A 415 -8.40 -46.01 19.84
C HIS A 415 -6.96 -46.49 19.98
N PHE A 416 -6.77 -47.79 20.12
CA PHE A 416 -5.45 -48.39 20.19
C PHE A 416 -4.78 -48.43 18.81
N PRO A 417 -3.43 -48.43 18.74
CA PRO A 417 -2.69 -48.51 17.48
C PRO A 417 -3.03 -49.70 16.56
N TYR A 418 -3.66 -50.76 17.10
CA TYR A 418 -4.11 -51.94 16.37
C TYR A 418 -5.60 -51.87 15.94
N GLY A 419 -6.22 -50.68 16.00
CA GLY A 419 -7.61 -50.46 15.58
C GLY A 419 -8.65 -50.95 16.59
N GLY A 420 -8.23 -51.35 17.79
CA GLY A 420 -9.15 -51.65 18.88
C GLY A 420 -9.74 -50.38 19.47
N VAL A 421 -10.96 -50.47 19.97
CA VAL A 421 -11.67 -49.41 20.67
C VAL A 421 -11.92 -49.94 22.08
N ALA A 422 -11.54 -49.20 23.11
CA ALA A 422 -11.96 -49.54 24.47
C ALA A 422 -12.48 -48.33 25.20
N ASP A 423 -13.47 -48.61 26.04
CA ASP A 423 -13.90 -47.66 27.03
C ASP A 423 -12.76 -47.41 27.99
N LEU A 424 -12.53 -46.14 28.10
CA LEU A 424 -12.05 -45.59 29.30
C LEU A 424 -12.81 -46.27 30.57
N ARG A 425 -12.29 -47.10 31.51
CA ARG A 425 -12.64 -47.19 33.01
C ARG A 425 -11.56 -46.96 34.15
N GLY A 426 -11.72 -45.93 34.98
CA GLY A 426 -10.75 -45.47 36.00
C GLY A 426 -10.84 -46.19 37.34
N ARG A 427 -10.04 -45.74 38.31
CA ARG A 427 -10.18 -46.16 39.72
C ARG A 427 -10.75 -45.00 40.50
N ASP A 428 -11.67 -45.27 41.42
CA ASP A 428 -12.24 -44.23 42.27
C ASP A 428 -11.17 -43.36 42.93
N GLY A 429 -11.30 -42.04 42.75
CA GLY A 429 -10.41 -41.00 43.26
C GLY A 429 -9.02 -40.93 42.64
N ALA A 430 -8.68 -41.78 41.66
CA ALA A 430 -7.35 -41.80 41.05
C ALA A 430 -7.20 -40.74 39.95
N CYS A 431 -6.01 -40.14 39.87
CA CYS A 431 -5.65 -39.18 38.82
C CYS A 431 -4.80 -39.85 37.74
N TYR A 432 -5.04 -39.51 36.48
CA TYR A 432 -4.39 -40.08 35.32
C TYR A 432 -3.88 -39.01 34.38
N ASN A 433 -2.66 -39.14 33.87
CA ASN A 433 -2.13 -38.23 32.86
C ASN A 433 -2.71 -38.58 31.48
N PHE A 434 -3.57 -37.71 30.95
CA PHE A 434 -4.20 -37.90 29.63
C PHE A 434 -3.36 -37.31 28.51
N PHE A 435 -2.60 -36.26 28.80
CA PHE A 435 -1.75 -35.61 27.82
C PHE A 435 -0.48 -35.06 28.46
N SER A 436 0.66 -35.29 27.79
CA SER A 436 1.95 -34.73 28.19
C SER A 436 2.74 -34.31 26.97
N ALA A 437 3.10 -33.04 26.93
CA ALA A 437 4.00 -32.42 25.95
C ALA A 437 5.04 -31.56 26.69
N PRO A 438 6.12 -31.11 26.01
CA PRO A 438 7.06 -30.16 26.62
C PRO A 438 6.34 -28.94 27.21
N GLY A 439 6.50 -28.73 28.52
CA GLY A 439 5.88 -27.61 29.23
C GLY A 439 4.36 -27.67 29.41
N VAL A 440 3.66 -28.75 29.04
CA VAL A 440 2.20 -28.88 29.24
C VAL A 440 1.83 -30.30 29.66
N SER A 441 0.98 -30.44 30.67
CA SER A 441 0.49 -31.71 31.19
C SER A 441 -0.97 -31.58 31.61
N LEU A 442 -1.83 -32.49 31.13
CA LEU A 442 -3.22 -32.59 31.53
C LEU A 442 -3.42 -33.90 32.30
N ASN A 443 -3.77 -33.77 33.57
CA ASN A 443 -4.16 -34.87 34.42
C ASN A 443 -5.67 -34.83 34.62
N VAL A 444 -6.33 -35.98 34.73
CA VAL A 444 -7.77 -36.03 35.04
C VAL A 444 -8.02 -36.99 36.18
N LYS A 445 -8.94 -36.64 37.07
CA LYS A 445 -9.37 -37.49 38.18
C LYS A 445 -10.63 -38.24 37.78
N THR A 446 -10.65 -39.53 38.03
CA THR A 446 -11.85 -40.34 37.87
C THR A 446 -12.47 -40.68 39.23
N GLU A 447 -13.79 -40.66 39.33
CA GLU A 447 -14.53 -41.14 40.49
C GLU A 447 -15.58 -42.15 40.04
N ASP A 448 -15.82 -43.18 40.85
CA ASP A 448 -16.85 -44.17 40.55
C ASP A 448 -18.22 -43.49 40.65
N ALA A 449 -19.09 -43.73 39.68
CA ALA A 449 -20.49 -43.31 39.78
C ALA A 449 -21.43 -44.38 39.24
N THR A 450 -22.58 -44.45 39.90
CA THR A 450 -23.69 -45.31 39.51
C THR A 450 -24.85 -44.41 39.15
N PHE A 451 -25.34 -44.50 37.92
CA PHE A 451 -26.51 -43.77 37.48
C PHE A 451 -27.52 -44.71 36.84
N THR A 452 -28.78 -44.34 36.96
CA THR A 452 -29.88 -45.10 36.39
C THR A 452 -30.36 -44.41 35.12
N LEU A 453 -30.24 -45.10 34.00
CA LEU A 453 -30.84 -44.73 32.72
C LEU A 453 -32.24 -45.34 32.60
N HIS A 454 -33.07 -44.75 31.72
CA HIS A 454 -34.42 -45.22 31.39
C HIS A 454 -35.32 -45.40 32.62
N ASP A 455 -35.44 -44.36 33.46
CA ASP A 455 -36.31 -44.36 34.65
C ASP A 455 -36.04 -45.52 35.62
N GLY A 456 -34.76 -45.80 35.87
CA GLY A 456 -34.38 -46.88 36.80
C GLY A 456 -34.23 -48.25 36.16
N LYS A 457 -34.53 -48.42 34.86
CA LYS A 457 -34.48 -49.73 34.20
C LYS A 457 -33.07 -50.23 33.93
N LEU A 458 -32.08 -49.34 33.83
CA LEU A 458 -30.69 -49.69 33.60
C LEU A 458 -29.78 -48.97 34.59
N THR A 459 -29.17 -49.72 35.50
CA THR A 459 -28.09 -49.21 36.36
C THR A 459 -26.77 -49.39 35.62
N VAL A 460 -26.07 -48.30 35.37
CA VAL A 460 -24.72 -48.31 34.79
C VAL A 460 -23.73 -48.00 35.90
N ASP A 461 -22.88 -48.97 36.23
CA ASP A 461 -21.73 -48.78 37.11
C ASP A 461 -20.52 -48.39 36.25
N GLY A 462 -20.08 -47.14 36.40
CA GLY A 462 -19.05 -46.52 35.59
C GLY A 462 -18.06 -45.70 36.43
N SER A 463 -17.20 -44.97 35.74
CA SER A 463 -16.22 -44.08 36.39
C SER A 463 -16.10 -42.81 35.57
N PHE A 464 -16.41 -41.67 36.18
CA PHE A 464 -16.50 -40.38 35.51
C PHE A 464 -15.26 -39.55 35.73
N ILE A 465 -14.87 -38.79 34.73
CA ILE A 465 -13.88 -37.72 34.90
C ILE A 465 -14.55 -36.59 35.68
N THR A 466 -14.18 -36.40 36.95
CA THR A 466 -14.79 -35.39 37.82
C THR A 466 -13.92 -34.16 38.00
N GLU A 467 -12.61 -34.29 37.77
CA GLU A 467 -11.68 -33.15 37.78
C GLU A 467 -10.70 -33.24 36.61
N ALA A 468 -10.32 -32.09 36.05
CA ALA A 468 -9.25 -31.98 35.06
C ALA A 468 -8.23 -30.94 35.52
N HIS A 469 -6.97 -31.32 35.61
CA HIS A 469 -5.87 -30.53 36.15
C HIS A 469 -4.83 -30.28 35.07
N LEU A 470 -4.76 -29.05 34.58
CA LEU A 470 -3.75 -28.62 33.63
C LEU A 470 -2.58 -27.97 34.39
N VAL A 471 -1.39 -28.47 34.11
CA VAL A 471 -0.11 -27.87 34.50
C VAL A 471 0.59 -27.41 33.24
N ALA A 472 0.89 -26.12 33.14
CA ALA A 472 1.63 -25.56 32.03
C ALA A 472 2.77 -24.66 32.51
N GLY A 473 3.89 -24.64 31.78
CA GLY A 473 4.90 -23.61 31.94
C GLY A 473 4.38 -22.28 31.39
N ALA A 474 4.31 -21.25 32.23
CA ALA A 474 3.97 -19.89 31.81
C ALA A 474 5.24 -19.11 31.49
N GLY A 475 5.19 -18.39 30.38
CA GLY A 475 6.24 -17.50 29.87
C GLY A 475 6.72 -17.93 28.50
N VAL A 476 6.69 -17.02 27.54
CA VAL A 476 7.38 -17.18 26.26
C VAL A 476 8.84 -16.83 26.48
N CYS A 477 9.77 -17.72 26.12
CA CYS A 477 11.12 -17.24 25.96
C CYS A 477 11.19 -16.43 24.66
N PRO A 478 11.66 -15.17 24.68
CA PRO A 478 11.80 -14.41 23.46
C PRO A 478 12.62 -15.22 22.43
N PRO A 479 12.24 -15.23 21.14
CA PRO A 479 12.95 -16.02 20.13
C PRO A 479 14.44 -15.66 20.05
N GLU A 480 14.80 -14.43 20.43
CA GLU A 480 16.18 -13.92 20.44
C GLU A 480 16.96 -14.29 21.71
N ALA A 481 16.30 -14.79 22.75
CA ALA A 481 16.98 -15.14 23.99
C ALA A 481 17.72 -16.47 23.81
N PRO A 482 19.03 -16.53 24.09
CA PRO A 482 19.77 -17.80 24.03
C PRO A 482 19.11 -18.80 24.98
N SER A 483 18.99 -20.07 24.55
CA SER A 483 18.30 -21.14 25.29
C SER A 483 18.77 -21.30 26.74
N SER A 484 20.02 -20.93 27.04
CA SER A 484 20.58 -20.90 28.40
C SER A 484 19.95 -19.84 29.31
N LYS A 485 19.46 -18.73 28.78
CA LYS A 485 18.64 -17.73 29.52
C LYS A 485 17.18 -18.19 29.66
N CYS A 486 16.68 -19.01 28.73
CA CYS A 486 15.36 -19.62 28.81
C CYS A 486 15.26 -20.75 29.84
N ALA A 487 16.39 -21.40 30.17
CA ALA A 487 16.47 -22.49 31.15
C ALA A 487 16.03 -22.10 32.58
N GLY A 488 15.73 -20.82 32.83
CA GLY A 488 15.06 -20.34 34.05
C GLY A 488 13.80 -19.48 33.81
N ALA A 489 13.38 -19.28 32.57
CA ALA A 489 12.20 -18.48 32.23
C ALA A 489 10.89 -19.23 32.53
N TYR A 490 10.86 -20.55 32.35
CA TYR A 490 9.73 -21.41 32.72
C TYR A 490 9.60 -21.70 34.22
N LYS A 491 10.22 -20.90 35.10
CA LYS A 491 10.07 -21.06 36.57
C LYS A 491 8.64 -20.77 37.06
N LYS A 492 7.80 -20.19 36.20
CA LYS A 492 6.43 -19.89 36.50
C LYS A 492 5.57 -21.03 35.98
N HIS A 493 4.89 -21.68 36.90
CA HIS A 493 3.88 -22.67 36.57
C HIS A 493 2.51 -21.99 36.54
N PHE A 494 1.72 -22.39 35.57
CA PHE A 494 0.28 -22.19 35.52
C PHE A 494 -0.36 -23.52 35.87
N ASN A 495 -1.01 -23.58 37.02
CA ASN A 495 -1.74 -24.76 37.46
C ASN A 495 -3.21 -24.39 37.51
N VAL A 496 -4.08 -25.16 36.87
CA VAL A 496 -5.52 -24.95 36.94
C VAL A 496 -6.23 -26.28 37.06
N SER A 497 -7.26 -26.30 37.87
CA SER A 497 -8.16 -27.42 38.08
C SER A 497 -9.55 -26.99 37.67
N TYR A 498 -10.15 -27.75 36.77
CA TYR A 498 -11.56 -27.78 36.49
C TYR A 498 -12.21 -28.86 37.37
N ARG A 499 -13.31 -28.55 38.04
CA ARG A 499 -14.01 -29.45 38.96
C ARG A 499 -15.50 -29.52 38.61
N ALA A 500 -15.91 -30.63 38.00
CA ALA A 500 -17.30 -30.84 37.62
C ALA A 500 -18.24 -30.85 38.84
N SER A 501 -17.76 -31.29 40.01
CA SER A 501 -18.53 -31.32 41.26
C SER A 501 -18.88 -29.95 41.83
N GLU A 502 -18.26 -28.87 41.32
CA GLU A 502 -18.61 -27.49 41.70
C GLU A 502 -19.64 -26.86 40.74
N LEU A 503 -20.15 -27.61 39.77
CA LEU A 503 -21.27 -27.23 38.92
C LEU A 503 -22.60 -27.51 39.64
N THR A 504 -23.60 -26.65 39.43
CA THR A 504 -24.98 -26.85 39.87
C THR A 504 -25.73 -27.76 38.88
N GLU A 505 -26.97 -28.11 39.21
CA GLU A 505 -27.89 -28.88 38.35
C GLU A 505 -28.11 -28.23 36.97
N GLN A 506 -27.93 -26.90 36.87
CA GLN A 506 -28.02 -26.15 35.63
C GLN A 506 -26.70 -26.13 34.84
N ASN A 507 -25.73 -27.00 35.16
CA ASN A 507 -24.41 -27.04 34.54
C ASN A 507 -23.65 -25.69 34.61
N ALA A 508 -23.88 -24.93 35.68
CA ALA A 508 -23.25 -23.64 35.91
C ALA A 508 -22.59 -23.61 37.29
N GLY A 509 -21.51 -22.86 37.45
CA GLY A 509 -20.91 -22.64 38.76
C GLY A 509 -20.00 -21.43 38.70
N PHE A 510 -19.71 -20.80 39.84
CA PHE A 510 -18.85 -19.62 39.91
C PHE A 510 -17.40 -19.94 40.36
N THR A 511 -17.13 -21.17 40.78
CA THR A 511 -15.84 -21.56 41.40
C THR A 511 -15.23 -22.84 40.84
N TYR A 512 -15.82 -23.44 39.81
CA TYR A 512 -15.35 -24.73 39.26
C TYR A 512 -13.97 -24.67 38.59
N LEU A 513 -13.43 -23.48 38.32
CA LEU A 513 -12.03 -23.29 37.96
C LEU A 513 -11.25 -22.75 39.14
N ARG A 514 -10.19 -23.45 39.55
CA ARG A 514 -9.27 -22.99 40.58
C ARG A 514 -7.85 -23.19 40.14
N GLY A 515 -6.99 -22.20 40.34
CA GLY A 515 -5.62 -22.32 39.88
C GLY A 515 -4.67 -21.34 40.51
N THR A 516 -3.42 -21.38 40.03
CA THR A 516 -2.36 -20.45 40.37
C THR A 516 -1.65 -20.00 39.11
N CYS A 517 -1.22 -18.74 39.11
CA CYS A 517 -0.64 -18.07 37.95
C CYS A 517 0.72 -17.46 38.30
N GLY A 518 1.72 -17.68 37.43
CA GLY A 518 2.83 -16.73 37.25
C GLY A 518 3.68 -16.42 38.48
N GLY A 519 3.81 -17.34 39.44
CA GLY A 519 4.45 -17.09 40.74
C GLY A 519 3.55 -17.37 41.96
N GLY A 520 2.54 -18.24 41.80
CA GLY A 520 1.73 -18.74 42.91
C GLY A 520 0.53 -17.88 43.30
N LYS A 521 0.18 -16.84 42.52
CA LYS A 521 -1.03 -16.05 42.79
C LYS A 521 -2.26 -16.93 42.53
N PRO A 522 -3.09 -17.24 43.53
CA PRO A 522 -4.27 -18.05 43.32
C PRO A 522 -5.33 -17.26 42.54
N PHE A 523 -6.14 -17.98 41.77
CA PHE A 523 -7.36 -17.48 41.15
C PHE A 523 -8.46 -18.54 41.24
N GLU A 524 -9.71 -18.08 41.30
CA GLU A 524 -10.90 -18.91 41.21
C GLU A 524 -11.86 -18.24 40.22
N GLY A 525 -12.64 -19.05 39.49
CA GLY A 525 -13.53 -18.60 38.44
C GLY A 525 -14.55 -19.66 38.07
N GLY A 526 -15.55 -19.26 37.29
CA GLY A 526 -16.63 -20.13 36.85
C GLY A 526 -17.26 -19.62 35.55
N ILE A 527 -18.58 -19.45 35.47
CA ILE A 527 -19.24 -18.99 34.24
C ILE A 527 -18.68 -17.64 33.74
N ALA A 528 -18.45 -17.54 32.43
CA ALA A 528 -17.91 -16.36 31.75
C ALA A 528 -16.57 -15.85 32.32
N PHE A 529 -15.77 -16.73 32.93
CA PHE A 529 -14.49 -16.36 33.49
C PHE A 529 -13.42 -16.35 32.40
N THR A 530 -12.58 -15.30 32.40
CA THR A 530 -11.40 -15.22 31.54
C THR A 530 -10.20 -14.81 32.37
N ARG A 531 -9.12 -15.58 32.26
CA ARG A 531 -7.85 -15.28 32.92
C ARG A 531 -6.69 -15.52 31.96
N ARG A 532 -5.91 -14.47 31.76
CA ARG A 532 -4.64 -14.55 31.04
C ARG A 532 -3.48 -14.57 32.03
N CYS A 533 -2.57 -15.51 31.81
CA CYS A 533 -1.38 -15.78 32.58
C CYS A 533 -0.20 -15.88 31.63
N GLU A 534 0.37 -14.72 31.28
CA GLU A 534 1.42 -14.61 30.26
C GLU A 534 0.92 -15.12 28.89
N ASP A 535 1.46 -16.25 28.43
CA ASP A 535 1.09 -16.96 27.19
C ASP A 535 0.00 -18.01 27.38
N VAL A 536 -0.48 -18.21 28.60
CA VAL A 536 -1.59 -19.11 28.90
C VAL A 536 -2.88 -18.31 29.02
N LEU A 537 -3.92 -18.74 28.31
CA LEU A 537 -5.27 -18.19 28.40
C LEU A 537 -6.22 -19.27 28.89
N VAL A 538 -6.99 -18.96 29.92
CA VAL A 538 -8.11 -19.78 30.36
C VAL A 538 -9.38 -18.98 30.20
N GLN A 539 -10.34 -19.57 29.50
CA GLN A 539 -11.65 -19.01 29.26
C GLN A 539 -12.67 -20.07 29.61
N SER A 540 -13.78 -19.67 30.18
CA SER A 540 -14.87 -20.59 30.44
C SER A 540 -16.20 -20.01 30.02
N HIS A 541 -17.05 -20.91 29.56
CA HIS A 541 -18.37 -20.61 29.05
C HIS A 541 -19.32 -21.70 29.55
N PHE A 542 -20.23 -21.35 30.46
CA PHE A 542 -21.12 -22.29 31.16
C PHE A 542 -20.37 -23.42 31.89
N SER A 543 -20.51 -24.66 31.43
CA SER A 543 -19.84 -25.85 31.96
C SER A 543 -18.51 -26.18 31.27
N SER A 544 -18.12 -25.40 30.27
CA SER A 544 -16.89 -25.63 29.51
C SER A 544 -15.75 -24.72 29.96
N ALA A 545 -14.53 -25.24 29.94
CA ALA A 545 -13.31 -24.47 30.12
C ALA A 545 -12.33 -24.74 28.98
N ASN A 546 -11.98 -23.67 28.25
CA ASN A 546 -10.98 -23.62 27.21
C ASN A 546 -9.64 -23.18 27.80
N PHE A 547 -8.59 -23.96 27.58
CA PHE A 547 -7.22 -23.65 27.95
C PHE A 547 -6.39 -23.54 26.68
N SER A 548 -5.82 -22.36 26.41
CA SER A 548 -4.90 -22.15 25.29
C SER A 548 -3.49 -21.90 25.81
N VAL A 549 -2.54 -22.73 25.39
CA VAL A 549 -1.12 -22.61 25.75
C VAL A 549 -0.23 -23.06 24.58
N ARG A 550 0.59 -22.14 24.04
CA ARG A 550 1.63 -22.43 23.03
C ARG A 550 1.15 -23.27 21.84
N GLY A 551 0.02 -22.87 21.25
CA GLY A 551 -0.58 -23.56 20.11
C GLY A 551 -1.38 -24.82 20.46
N TRP A 552 -1.39 -25.23 21.74
CA TRP A 552 -2.30 -26.26 22.25
C TRP A 552 -3.57 -25.62 22.75
N THR A 553 -4.71 -26.20 22.38
CA THR A 553 -6.02 -25.85 22.93
C THR A 553 -6.61 -27.10 23.56
N PHE A 554 -6.91 -27.03 24.86
CA PHE A 554 -7.64 -28.05 25.59
C PHE A 554 -9.03 -27.52 25.90
N VAL A 555 -10.05 -28.35 25.67
CA VAL A 555 -11.41 -28.05 26.10
C VAL A 555 -11.79 -29.09 27.12
N ALA A 556 -12.08 -28.66 28.34
CA ALA A 556 -12.73 -29.50 29.34
C ALA A 556 -14.22 -29.19 29.28
N GLU A 557 -15.00 -30.14 28.77
CA GLU A 557 -16.47 -30.15 28.86
C GLU A 557 -16.85 -31.30 29.80
N GLY A 558 -17.86 -31.14 30.63
CA GLY A 558 -18.32 -32.21 31.49
C GLY A 558 -19.09 -33.26 30.69
N ALA A 559 -18.45 -34.40 30.37
CA ALA A 559 -18.92 -35.78 30.63
C ALA A 559 -18.05 -36.86 29.92
N ILE A 560 -17.95 -38.04 30.59
CA ILE A 560 -17.61 -39.42 30.14
C ILE A 560 -16.13 -39.71 29.82
N GLU A 561 -15.52 -40.90 29.98
CA GLU A 561 -15.36 -41.90 31.09
C GLU A 561 -13.95 -42.54 30.88
N GLY A 562 -13.08 -42.80 31.92
CA GLY A 562 -12.20 -43.99 31.87
C GLY A 562 -10.80 -44.53 32.40
N SER A 563 -10.18 -45.58 31.74
CA SER A 563 -9.22 -46.71 32.03
C SER A 563 -7.75 -46.48 31.77
N ALA A 564 -7.02 -46.86 32.80
CA ALA A 564 -6.26 -45.84 33.47
C ALA A 564 -5.02 -46.42 34.18
N ALA A 565 -4.97 -47.74 34.36
CA ALA A 565 -3.93 -48.42 35.13
C ALA A 565 -2.48 -48.19 34.65
N LEU A 566 -2.27 -47.59 33.47
CA LEU A 566 -0.94 -47.23 32.93
C LEU A 566 -0.56 -45.75 33.10
N TYR A 567 -1.48 -44.89 33.53
CA TYR A 567 -1.33 -43.43 33.53
C TYR A 567 -1.45 -42.79 34.91
N GLU A 568 -1.55 -43.59 35.96
CA GLU A 568 -1.84 -43.10 37.30
C GLU A 568 -0.73 -42.22 37.85
N VAL A 569 -1.10 -41.04 38.34
CA VAL A 569 -0.19 -40.08 38.94
C VAL A 569 -0.52 -39.88 40.42
N ALA A 570 0.51 -39.68 41.24
CA ALA A 570 0.36 -39.64 42.70
C ALA A 570 -0.41 -38.40 43.21
N THR A 571 -0.41 -37.31 42.46
CA THR A 571 -1.11 -36.06 42.82
C THR A 571 -1.69 -35.37 41.58
N PRO A 572 -2.72 -34.52 41.73
CA PRO A 572 -3.34 -33.77 40.62
C PRO A 572 -2.37 -32.95 39.74
N TYR A 573 -1.26 -32.48 40.30
CA TYR A 573 -0.27 -31.67 39.60
C TYR A 573 1.05 -32.39 39.32
N GLU A 574 1.08 -33.71 39.52
CA GLU A 574 2.26 -34.51 39.25
C GLU A 574 2.52 -34.54 37.74
N THR A 575 3.76 -34.23 37.37
CA THR A 575 4.20 -34.23 35.96
C THR A 575 5.13 -35.41 35.68
N ARG A 576 5.57 -36.16 36.69
CA ARG A 576 6.50 -37.29 36.52
C ARG A 576 5.77 -38.63 36.51
N PHE A 577 5.76 -39.28 35.36
CA PHE A 577 5.28 -40.65 35.15
C PHE A 577 6.08 -41.31 34.02
N ALA A 578 5.91 -42.62 33.80
CA ALA A 578 6.76 -43.43 32.93
C ALA A 578 6.89 -42.93 31.48
N PHE A 579 5.93 -42.14 30.98
CA PHE A 579 5.91 -41.59 29.63
C PHE A 579 5.90 -40.05 29.59
N SER A 580 6.20 -39.38 30.70
CA SER A 580 6.18 -37.92 30.76
C SER A 580 7.17 -37.30 29.77
N ARG A 581 6.69 -36.32 29.01
CA ARG A 581 7.53 -35.45 28.17
C ARG A 581 7.61 -34.03 28.72
N PHE A 582 7.05 -33.77 29.90
CA PHE A 582 6.94 -32.43 30.47
C PHE A 582 8.29 -31.73 30.61
N ASP A 583 9.31 -32.46 31.10
CA ASP A 583 10.69 -31.97 31.27
C ASP A 583 11.58 -32.22 30.04
N ALA A 584 11.04 -32.74 28.93
CA ALA A 584 11.83 -32.98 27.73
C ALA A 584 12.20 -31.63 27.08
N ALA A 585 13.46 -31.48 26.65
CA ALA A 585 13.88 -30.31 25.89
C ALA A 585 13.02 -30.18 24.63
N GLU A 586 12.46 -28.98 24.37
CA GLU A 586 11.75 -28.68 23.13
C GLU A 586 12.70 -28.95 21.95
N GLN A 587 12.44 -30.03 21.22
CA GLN A 587 13.09 -30.26 19.93
C GLN A 587 12.36 -29.39 18.91
N PHE A 588 12.72 -28.11 18.86
CA PHE A 588 12.40 -27.27 17.72
C PHE A 588 13.12 -27.87 16.52
N SER A 589 12.41 -28.62 15.69
CA SER A 589 12.80 -28.82 14.30
C SER A 589 12.68 -27.46 13.64
N SER A 590 13.75 -26.65 13.69
CA SER A 590 13.86 -25.55 12.75
C SER A 590 13.71 -26.15 11.35
N PRO A 591 12.80 -25.65 10.50
CA PRO A 591 12.86 -25.99 9.08
C PRO A 591 14.26 -25.63 8.63
N ALA A 592 14.99 -26.61 8.09
CA ALA A 592 16.34 -26.39 7.62
C ALA A 592 16.27 -25.35 6.50
N VAL A 593 16.58 -24.10 6.83
CA VAL A 593 16.88 -23.07 5.85
C VAL A 593 18.20 -23.52 5.22
N ASP A 594 18.08 -24.19 4.08
CA ASP A 594 19.19 -24.53 3.19
C ASP A 594 19.77 -23.20 2.70
N SER A 595 20.71 -22.66 3.47
CA SER A 595 21.51 -21.51 3.07
C SER A 595 22.46 -21.99 1.99
N GLY A 596 21.96 -21.99 0.76
CA GLY A 596 22.71 -22.15 -0.47
C GLY A 596 23.88 -21.18 -0.49
N ARG A 597 25.00 -21.62 0.08
CA ARG A 597 26.28 -20.95 0.03
C ARG A 597 26.76 -21.00 -1.42
N VAL A 598 26.47 -19.95 -2.17
CA VAL A 598 27.05 -19.69 -3.48
C VAL A 598 28.56 -19.52 -3.28
N GLU A 599 29.32 -20.57 -3.59
CA GLU A 599 30.76 -20.48 -3.75
C GLU A 599 31.06 -19.64 -4.99
N THR A 600 31.48 -18.40 -4.78
CA THR A 600 32.08 -17.59 -5.84
C THR A 600 33.44 -18.20 -6.19
N GLY A 601 33.48 -18.88 -7.34
CA GLY A 601 34.69 -19.44 -7.90
C GLY A 601 35.75 -18.36 -8.14
N GLY A 602 36.89 -18.50 -7.47
CA GLY A 602 38.08 -17.68 -7.70
C GLY A 602 38.61 -17.86 -9.12
N ALA A 603 38.72 -16.75 -9.84
CA ALA A 603 39.46 -16.67 -11.09
C ALA A 603 40.97 -16.83 -10.79
N GLY A 604 41.54 -17.87 -11.38
CA GLY A 604 42.94 -18.22 -11.28
C GLY A 604 43.85 -17.22 -11.97
N ASP A 605 44.91 -16.89 -11.23
CA ASP A 605 46.13 -16.21 -11.65
C ASP A 605 46.87 -17.05 -12.71
N ALA A 606 47.08 -16.50 -13.90
CA ALA A 606 47.94 -17.08 -14.92
C ALA A 606 48.55 -15.96 -15.79
N SER A 607 49.71 -15.45 -15.39
CA SER A 607 50.66 -14.83 -16.32
C SER A 607 52.09 -15.01 -15.81
N ALA A 608 52.74 -16.05 -16.34
CA ALA A 608 54.18 -16.21 -16.42
C ALA A 608 54.53 -16.68 -17.84
N MET A 609 55.55 -16.03 -18.43
CA MET A 609 56.18 -16.26 -19.75
C MET A 609 55.36 -15.71 -20.93
N ASP A 610 55.83 -14.78 -21.77
CA ASP A 610 57.17 -14.38 -22.26
C ASP A 610 57.25 -12.85 -22.42
#